data_AF-A0A6V7WR22-F1
#
_entry.id   AF-A0A6V7WR22-F1
#
_cell.length_a   1.000
_cell.length_b   1.000
_cell.length_c   1.000
_cell.angle_alpha   90.00
_cell.angle_beta   90.00
_cell.angle_gamma   90.00
#
_symmetry.space_group_name_H-M   'P 1'
#
loop_
_entity.id
_entity.type
_entity.pdbx_description
1 polymer ?
#
loop_
_entity_poly.entity_id
_entity_poly.type
_entity_poly.pdbx_seq_one_letter_code
_entity_poly.pdbx_strand_id
1 'polypeptide(L)'
;MFLLNNCFVLFLFILFVPFLNAEKEVVGYGSHTKEGEKITKMGVAQRIVNKNEDLEGYGNVENACNVSIDDGGNIILHYTKEGKIKEKGCVVDMLTTKEWSDRFEFTATIMNDEELDKCLKPKLESGMNENTLPFAFSINLNIFKELLKGPQYNYDSCPFCDVVADKSCMERTSLEFAWSIHDNKVNVHMGPIGEPKEWDKRHGKDVPSNKESEIKVKIEEENWFKIDDPLIFYDGKKENPKCYKKEDRIKPKAWDIIGGKYEEGFNYLFVFYLLPQKATFKHSCSTSEGCRKIIKESPNGPNCKEIQIKFNGSNYKLLMNGENVEQSTTLNISTSLSTTNIPINSTNIQTTNILTTKEEEGGSAKWLLIGGIGGSILIILIIGGVILFILMISKNNKEGNNEETKGESNVVRGMSTTNVGMTTTTTKNTTKGGKTTTTTKKNEESKGEEGGKTTKNISSNASKK
;
A
#
# COMPACT_ATOMS: atom_id res chain seq x y z
N MET A 1 40.06 -23.34 -23.91
CA MET A 1 40.08 -23.03 -22.46
C MET A 1 38.98 -22.04 -22.04
N PHE A 2 38.63 -21.04 -22.86
CA PHE A 2 37.56 -20.07 -22.55
C PHE A 2 36.13 -20.66 -22.44
N LEU A 3 35.81 -21.72 -23.19
CA LEU A 3 34.47 -22.34 -23.17
C LEU A 3 34.16 -23.14 -21.89
N LEU A 4 35.16 -23.73 -21.24
CA LEU A 4 34.95 -24.43 -19.95
C LEU A 4 34.70 -23.45 -18.79
N ASN A 5 35.26 -22.25 -18.86
CA ASN A 5 35.17 -21.27 -17.78
C ASN A 5 33.76 -20.67 -17.65
N ASN A 6 33.05 -20.49 -18.77
CA ASN A 6 31.67 -19.97 -18.76
C ASN A 6 30.64 -20.99 -18.26
N CYS A 7 30.84 -22.29 -18.51
CA CYS A 7 29.96 -23.33 -17.98
C CYS A 7 30.08 -23.46 -16.45
N PHE A 8 31.27 -23.30 -15.89
CA PHE A 8 31.48 -23.44 -14.45
C PHE A 8 30.86 -22.30 -13.64
N VAL A 9 30.92 -21.06 -14.15
CA VAL A 9 30.25 -19.90 -13.53
C VAL A 9 28.72 -20.03 -13.62
N LEU A 10 28.19 -20.51 -14.75
CA LEU A 10 26.75 -20.76 -14.89
C LEU A 10 26.26 -21.85 -13.93
N PHE A 11 27.06 -22.91 -13.75
CA PHE A 11 26.75 -23.99 -12.80
C PHE A 11 26.81 -23.52 -11.34
N LEU A 12 27.75 -22.63 -11.00
CA LEU A 12 27.81 -21.95 -9.69
C LEU A 12 26.57 -21.08 -9.46
N PHE A 13 26.13 -20.28 -10.45
CA PHE A 13 24.88 -19.53 -10.31
C PHE A 13 23.66 -20.44 -10.12
N ILE A 14 23.56 -21.55 -10.85
CA ILE A 14 22.45 -22.51 -10.70
C ILE A 14 22.47 -23.21 -9.33
N LEU A 15 23.66 -23.46 -8.76
CA LEU A 15 23.81 -24.08 -7.43
C LEU A 15 23.63 -23.11 -6.26
N PHE A 16 23.76 -21.79 -6.48
CA PHE A 16 23.53 -20.76 -5.45
C PHE A 16 22.14 -20.09 -5.56
N VAL A 17 21.37 -20.34 -6.62
CA VAL A 17 19.95 -19.94 -6.75
C VAL A 17 18.94 -20.78 -5.93
N PRO A 18 19.20 -22.01 -5.41
CA PRO A 18 18.11 -22.86 -4.95
C PRO A 18 17.63 -22.61 -3.50
N PHE A 19 18.06 -21.55 -2.80
CA PHE A 19 17.61 -21.27 -1.42
C PHE A 19 17.55 -19.78 -1.06
N LEU A 20 17.05 -18.93 -1.96
CA LEU A 20 16.29 -17.78 -1.48
C LEU A 20 15.00 -18.34 -0.86
N ASN A 21 15.09 -18.90 0.36
CA ASN A 21 13.94 -19.29 1.15
C ASN A 21 13.09 -18.04 1.30
N ALA A 22 12.06 -17.92 0.46
CA ALA A 22 11.12 -16.83 0.57
C ALA A 22 10.57 -16.88 2.00
N GLU A 23 10.80 -15.81 2.75
CA GLU A 23 10.41 -15.75 4.15
C GLU A 23 8.91 -16.04 4.25
N LYS A 24 8.53 -16.98 5.12
CA LYS A 24 7.13 -17.30 5.39
C LYS A 24 6.55 -16.18 6.23
N GLU A 25 5.57 -15.50 5.69
CA GLU A 25 4.86 -14.42 6.37
C GLU A 25 3.42 -14.84 6.68
N VAL A 26 2.86 -14.29 7.75
CA VAL A 26 1.43 -14.43 8.07
C VAL A 26 0.72 -13.11 7.76
N VAL A 27 -0.38 -13.19 7.01
CA VAL A 27 -1.17 -12.05 6.55
C VAL A 27 -2.66 -12.26 6.85
N GLY A 28 -3.42 -11.16 6.91
CA GLY A 28 -4.86 -11.22 7.19
C GLY A 28 -5.22 -11.63 8.62
N TYR A 29 -6.48 -11.45 9.00
CA TYR A 29 -6.95 -11.95 10.29
C TYR A 29 -7.17 -13.48 10.26
N GLY A 30 -7.47 -14.03 9.08
CA GLY A 30 -7.55 -15.46 8.82
C GLY A 30 -6.23 -16.19 9.01
N SER A 31 -5.10 -15.48 9.17
CA SER A 31 -3.76 -16.05 9.34
C SER A 31 -3.30 -16.88 8.14
N HIS A 32 -3.39 -16.30 6.94
CA HIS A 32 -2.93 -16.92 5.70
C HIS A 32 -1.39 -16.95 5.64
N THR A 33 -0.82 -18.05 5.13
CA THR A 33 0.63 -18.15 4.93
C THR A 33 0.99 -17.65 3.53
N LYS A 34 1.91 -16.69 3.49
CA LYS A 34 2.48 -16.11 2.28
C LYS A 34 3.94 -16.51 2.15
N GLU A 35 4.36 -16.89 0.95
CA GLU A 35 5.76 -17.10 0.59
C GLU A 35 6.05 -16.33 -0.70
N GLY A 36 6.95 -15.34 -0.61
CA GLY A 36 7.20 -14.43 -1.71
C GLY A 36 5.95 -13.62 -2.04
N GLU A 37 5.38 -13.85 -3.23
CA GLU A 37 4.23 -13.08 -3.74
C GLU A 37 2.93 -13.90 -3.85
N LYS A 38 2.89 -15.04 -3.17
CA LYS A 38 1.78 -15.98 -3.25
C LYS A 38 1.30 -16.41 -1.87
N ILE A 39 0.00 -16.64 -1.75
CA ILE A 39 -0.59 -17.34 -0.62
C ILE A 39 -0.45 -18.83 -0.87
N THR A 40 0.45 -19.47 -0.12
CA THR A 40 0.73 -20.90 -0.23
C THR A 40 -0.22 -21.74 0.60
N LYS A 41 -0.82 -21.15 1.65
CA LYS A 41 -1.80 -21.80 2.51
C LYS A 41 -2.84 -20.79 3.01
N MET A 42 -4.11 -21.04 2.68
CA MET A 42 -5.22 -20.28 3.26
C MET A 42 -5.37 -20.64 4.75
N GLY A 43 -5.62 -19.62 5.57
CA GLY A 43 -5.86 -19.77 7.00
C GLY A 43 -7.31 -20.10 7.31
N VAL A 44 -7.84 -19.66 8.46
CA VAL A 44 -9.22 -20.00 8.89
C VAL A 44 -10.31 -19.24 8.13
N ALA A 45 -9.99 -18.05 7.60
CA ALA A 45 -10.92 -17.25 6.81
C ALA A 45 -10.97 -17.75 5.36
N GLN A 46 -11.93 -18.61 5.04
CA GLN A 46 -12.08 -19.17 3.68
C GLN A 46 -13.51 -19.09 3.16
N ARG A 47 -14.50 -18.81 4.01
CA ARG A 47 -15.89 -18.79 3.58
C ARG A 47 -16.25 -17.44 2.98
N ILE A 48 -16.87 -17.42 1.80
CA ILE A 48 -17.40 -16.18 1.21
C ILE A 48 -18.68 -15.75 1.94
N VAL A 49 -18.81 -14.45 2.21
CA VAL A 49 -20.01 -13.81 2.74
C VAL A 49 -20.77 -13.13 1.60
N ASN A 50 -22.05 -13.46 1.44
CA ASN A 50 -22.88 -12.89 0.38
C ASN A 50 -23.97 -11.92 0.89
N LYS A 51 -24.32 -12.00 2.18
CA LYS A 51 -25.39 -11.20 2.81
C LYS A 51 -25.17 -11.05 4.32
N ASN A 52 -25.94 -10.18 4.96
CA ASN A 52 -25.77 -9.89 6.40
C ASN A 52 -26.00 -11.10 7.31
N GLU A 53 -26.91 -12.01 6.96
CA GLU A 53 -27.15 -13.21 7.76
C GLU A 53 -25.92 -14.13 7.82
N ASP A 54 -25.08 -14.07 6.80
CA ASP A 54 -23.85 -14.86 6.75
C ASP A 54 -22.79 -14.35 7.74
N LEU A 55 -22.90 -13.10 8.22
CA LEU A 55 -21.96 -12.45 9.13
C LEU A 55 -22.11 -12.89 10.60
N GLU A 56 -23.00 -13.84 10.91
CA GLU A 56 -23.17 -14.34 12.25
C GLU A 56 -21.82 -14.82 12.83
N GLY A 57 -21.44 -14.27 13.98
CA GLY A 57 -20.18 -14.58 14.65
C GLY A 57 -18.93 -13.87 14.10
N TYR A 58 -19.01 -13.13 12.98
CA TYR A 58 -17.86 -12.43 12.39
C TYR A 58 -17.24 -11.41 13.37
N GLY A 59 -18.08 -10.55 13.97
CA GLY A 59 -17.63 -9.51 14.91
C GLY A 59 -17.12 -10.03 16.27
N ASN A 60 -17.20 -11.34 16.52
CA ASN A 60 -16.67 -11.96 17.73
C ASN A 60 -15.18 -12.35 17.60
N VAL A 61 -14.64 -12.30 16.38
CA VAL A 61 -13.24 -12.64 16.11
C VAL A 61 -12.34 -11.47 16.47
N GLU A 62 -11.19 -11.76 17.08
CA GLU A 62 -10.22 -10.73 17.45
C GLU A 62 -9.74 -9.99 16.19
N ASN A 63 -9.76 -8.66 16.25
CA ASN A 63 -9.37 -7.75 15.16
C ASN A 63 -10.25 -7.82 13.90
N ALA A 64 -11.39 -8.51 13.90
CA ALA A 64 -12.36 -8.39 12.81
C ALA A 64 -12.99 -6.98 12.79
N CYS A 65 -13.27 -6.47 11.59
CA CYS A 65 -13.94 -5.19 11.45
C CYS A 65 -15.44 -5.30 11.73
N ASN A 66 -16.07 -4.15 11.98
CA ASN A 66 -17.52 -4.03 11.92
C ASN A 66 -17.89 -3.92 10.45
N VAL A 67 -18.63 -4.91 9.94
CA VAL A 67 -18.95 -5.04 8.52
C VAL A 67 -20.45 -5.21 8.33
N SER A 68 -20.98 -4.63 7.27
CA SER A 68 -22.28 -4.99 6.71
C SER A 68 -22.17 -5.24 5.21
N ILE A 69 -23.14 -5.95 4.66
CA ILE A 69 -23.31 -6.20 3.23
C ILE A 69 -24.61 -5.51 2.79
N ASP A 70 -24.55 -4.66 1.77
CA ASP A 70 -25.76 -4.05 1.19
C ASP A 70 -26.46 -4.97 0.18
N ASP A 71 -27.64 -4.56 -0.30
CA ASP A 71 -28.43 -5.34 -1.27
C ASP A 71 -27.69 -5.59 -2.60
N GLY A 72 -26.68 -4.79 -2.91
CA GLY A 72 -25.80 -4.97 -4.08
C GLY A 72 -24.63 -5.92 -3.84
N GLY A 73 -24.54 -6.52 -2.64
CA GLY A 73 -23.40 -7.33 -2.22
C GLY A 73 -22.14 -6.52 -1.90
N ASN A 74 -22.25 -5.19 -1.76
CA ASN A 74 -21.10 -4.36 -1.44
C ASN A 74 -20.72 -4.52 0.03
N ILE A 75 -19.42 -4.50 0.29
CA ILE A 75 -18.86 -4.68 1.63
C ILE A 75 -18.67 -3.29 2.25
N ILE A 76 -19.31 -3.02 3.38
CA ILE A 76 -19.23 -1.73 4.07
C ILE A 76 -18.51 -1.93 5.40
N LEU A 77 -17.37 -1.28 5.58
CA LEU A 77 -16.64 -1.23 6.84
C LEU A 77 -17.10 0.01 7.63
N HIS A 78 -17.39 -0.19 8.90
CA HIS A 78 -17.95 0.84 9.79
C HIS A 78 -16.90 1.32 10.79
N TYR A 79 -16.53 2.60 10.75
CA TYR A 79 -15.60 3.24 11.69
C TYR A 79 -16.32 4.32 12.51
N THR A 80 -16.80 3.92 13.68
CA THR A 80 -17.68 4.75 14.53
C THR A 80 -16.92 5.47 15.63
N LYS A 81 -17.47 6.61 16.09
CA LYS A 81 -16.92 7.42 17.19
C LYS A 81 -16.59 6.67 18.49
N GLU A 82 -17.41 5.68 18.85
CA GLU A 82 -17.32 4.91 20.10
C GLU A 82 -16.98 3.41 19.86
N GLY A 83 -16.36 3.08 18.72
CA GLY A 83 -16.10 1.70 18.32
C GLY A 83 -14.74 1.13 18.74
N LYS A 84 -14.65 -0.18 18.95
CA LYS A 84 -13.38 -0.89 19.23
C LYS A 84 -12.29 -0.65 18.18
N ILE A 85 -12.70 -0.45 16.92
CA ILE A 85 -11.80 -0.24 15.78
C ILE A 85 -11.02 1.07 15.93
N LYS A 86 -11.63 2.11 16.51
CA LYS A 86 -10.95 3.37 16.83
C LYS A 86 -9.74 3.16 17.74
N GLU A 87 -9.84 2.23 18.69
CA GLU A 87 -8.82 1.99 19.72
C GLU A 87 -7.79 0.95 19.30
N LYS A 88 -8.24 -0.10 18.61
CA LYS A 88 -7.43 -1.30 18.31
C LYS A 88 -7.10 -1.48 16.83
N GLY A 89 -7.83 -0.81 15.94
CA GLY A 89 -7.86 -1.15 14.53
C GLY A 89 -8.63 -2.44 14.26
N CYS A 90 -8.70 -2.81 12.99
CA CYS A 90 -9.26 -4.08 12.55
C CYS A 90 -8.72 -4.45 11.16
N VAL A 91 -9.02 -5.67 10.73
CA VAL A 91 -8.58 -6.26 9.48
C VAL A 91 -9.77 -6.94 8.81
N VAL A 92 -9.86 -6.82 7.48
CA VAL A 92 -10.73 -7.64 6.65
C VAL A 92 -9.92 -8.37 5.59
N ASP A 93 -10.28 -9.63 5.37
CA ASP A 93 -9.73 -10.46 4.31
C ASP A 93 -10.77 -10.51 3.19
N MET A 94 -10.35 -10.20 1.98
CA MET A 94 -11.21 -10.15 0.81
C MET A 94 -10.57 -10.90 -0.35
N LEU A 95 -11.39 -11.55 -1.17
CA LEU A 95 -10.96 -12.02 -2.48
C LEU A 95 -11.15 -10.90 -3.50
N THR A 96 -10.28 -10.89 -4.49
CA THR A 96 -10.37 -10.00 -5.65
C THR A 96 -9.95 -10.75 -6.92
N THR A 97 -10.20 -10.15 -8.08
CA THR A 97 -9.79 -10.70 -9.36
C THR A 97 -8.41 -10.20 -9.77
N LYS A 98 -7.82 -10.84 -10.79
CA LYS A 98 -6.52 -10.40 -11.35
C LYS A 98 -6.53 -8.94 -11.78
N GLU A 99 -7.64 -8.47 -12.37
CA GLU A 99 -7.77 -7.09 -12.83
C GLU A 99 -7.62 -6.09 -11.69
N TRP A 100 -8.11 -6.45 -10.50
CA TRP A 100 -8.14 -5.63 -9.30
C TRP A 100 -7.05 -6.03 -8.29
N SER A 101 -5.99 -6.71 -8.74
CA SER A 101 -4.92 -7.20 -7.87
C SER A 101 -3.79 -6.19 -7.63
N ASP A 102 -3.64 -5.20 -8.51
CA ASP A 102 -2.65 -4.12 -8.46
C ASP A 102 -3.28 -2.72 -8.42
N ARG A 103 -4.62 -2.67 -8.49
CA ARG A 103 -5.43 -1.47 -8.37
C ARG A 103 -6.58 -1.75 -7.41
N PHE A 104 -6.82 -0.84 -6.47
CA PHE A 104 -7.96 -0.95 -5.57
C PHE A 104 -8.82 0.28 -5.61
N GLU A 105 -10.13 0.09 -5.52
CA GLU A 105 -11.08 1.19 -5.47
C GLU A 105 -12.08 0.95 -4.34
N PHE A 106 -12.33 2.01 -3.58
CA PHE A 106 -13.37 2.05 -2.58
C PHE A 106 -13.98 3.45 -2.50
N THR A 107 -15.16 3.51 -1.91
CA THR A 107 -15.81 4.77 -1.59
C THR A 107 -15.66 5.02 -0.09
N ALA A 108 -15.23 6.22 0.29
CA ALA A 108 -15.12 6.63 1.68
C ALA A 108 -16.16 7.73 1.96
N THR A 109 -16.98 7.52 2.98
CA THR A 109 -18.08 8.42 3.33
C THR A 109 -17.96 8.83 4.78
N ILE A 110 -17.99 10.13 5.06
CA ILE A 110 -18.19 10.63 6.42
C ILE A 110 -19.64 11.04 6.59
N MET A 111 -20.24 10.69 7.73
CA MET A 111 -21.64 10.96 7.98
C MET A 111 -21.93 11.36 9.42
N ASN A 112 -23.01 12.12 9.57
CA ASN A 112 -23.57 12.57 10.83
C ASN A 112 -25.11 12.48 10.79
N ASP A 113 -25.75 12.35 11.95
CA ASP A 113 -27.23 12.34 12.01
C ASP A 113 -27.83 13.71 11.65
N GLU A 114 -27.09 14.75 12.03
CA GLU A 114 -27.34 16.15 11.71
C GLU A 114 -26.44 16.61 10.56
N GLU A 115 -26.29 17.92 10.39
CA GLU A 115 -25.38 18.54 9.43
C GLU A 115 -23.91 18.23 9.80
N LEU A 116 -23.04 18.18 8.78
CA LEU A 116 -21.61 17.96 8.95
C LEU A 116 -20.93 19.08 9.74
N ASP A 117 -21.47 20.30 9.74
CA ASP A 117 -20.98 21.43 10.53
C ASP A 117 -20.99 21.19 12.05
N LYS A 118 -21.78 20.21 12.53
CA LYS A 118 -21.85 19.82 13.95
C LYS A 118 -20.68 18.95 14.38
N CYS A 119 -19.98 18.32 13.45
CA CYS A 119 -18.92 17.36 13.75
C CYS A 119 -17.61 17.58 12.99
N LEU A 120 -17.63 18.28 11.87
CA LEU A 120 -16.45 18.79 11.18
C LEU A 120 -16.10 20.16 11.72
N LYS A 121 -14.80 20.39 11.94
CA LYS A 121 -14.28 21.71 12.33
C LYS A 121 -13.54 22.41 11.19
N PRO A 122 -13.40 23.74 11.26
CA PRO A 122 -12.54 24.48 10.35
C PRO A 122 -11.12 23.90 10.31
N LYS A 123 -10.53 23.85 9.11
CA LYS A 123 -9.16 23.34 8.90
C LYS A 123 -8.14 23.96 9.86
N LEU A 124 -8.19 25.28 10.02
CA LEU A 124 -7.25 26.05 10.86
C LEU A 124 -7.41 25.77 12.36
N GLU A 125 -8.54 25.20 12.78
CA GLU A 125 -8.82 24.78 14.16
C GLU A 125 -8.47 23.29 14.36
N SER A 126 -7.50 22.79 13.61
CA SER A 126 -7.10 21.38 13.63
C SER A 126 -8.23 20.42 13.23
N GLY A 127 -9.21 20.89 12.44
CA GLY A 127 -10.38 20.08 12.07
C GLY A 127 -10.06 18.80 11.32
N MET A 128 -8.92 18.74 10.62
CA MET A 128 -8.47 17.50 9.97
C MET A 128 -8.19 16.40 10.99
N ASN A 129 -7.60 16.70 12.15
CA ASN A 129 -7.26 15.71 13.17
C ASN A 129 -8.48 15.00 13.75
N GLU A 130 -9.65 15.64 13.70
CA GLU A 130 -10.83 15.13 14.40
C GLU A 130 -11.56 14.05 13.64
N ASN A 131 -11.34 13.95 12.33
CA ASN A 131 -12.03 13.02 11.45
C ASN A 131 -11.04 12.36 10.47
N THR A 132 -9.83 12.08 10.94
CA THR A 132 -8.83 11.29 10.22
C THR A 132 -9.15 9.80 10.35
N LEU A 133 -8.93 9.02 9.29
CA LEU A 133 -8.94 7.57 9.33
C LEU A 133 -7.66 7.03 8.68
N PRO A 134 -6.70 6.56 9.49
CA PRO A 134 -5.53 5.85 8.96
C PRO A 134 -5.89 4.42 8.56
N PHE A 135 -5.30 3.94 7.48
CA PHE A 135 -5.54 2.60 6.95
C PHE A 135 -4.29 2.04 6.27
N ALA A 136 -4.26 0.73 6.09
CA ALA A 136 -3.23 0.04 5.32
C ALA A 136 -3.84 -1.10 4.50
N PHE A 137 -3.03 -1.67 3.63
CA PHE A 137 -3.44 -2.78 2.78
C PHE A 137 -2.28 -3.71 2.55
N SER A 138 -2.57 -5.00 2.49
CA SER A 138 -1.70 -6.08 2.05
C SER A 138 -0.27 -6.00 2.59
N ILE A 139 -0.20 -5.96 3.91
CA ILE A 139 1.02 -6.07 4.70
C ILE A 139 0.96 -7.35 5.53
N ASN A 140 2.10 -7.80 6.04
CA ASN A 140 2.13 -8.89 7.01
C ASN A 140 1.74 -8.42 8.41
N LEU A 141 1.41 -9.37 9.30
CA LEU A 141 0.95 -9.08 10.66
C LEU A 141 2.02 -8.38 11.53
N ASN A 142 3.31 -8.53 11.25
CA ASN A 142 4.36 -7.84 11.98
C ASN A 142 4.34 -6.34 11.65
N ILE A 143 4.26 -6.01 10.35
CA ILE A 143 4.13 -4.62 9.88
C ILE A 143 2.83 -4.00 10.41
N PHE A 144 1.72 -4.76 10.43
CA PHE A 144 0.47 -4.28 11.01
C PHE A 144 0.65 -3.89 12.49
N LYS A 145 1.29 -4.75 13.30
CA LYS A 145 1.60 -4.46 14.71
C LYS A 145 2.49 -3.24 14.91
N GLU A 146 3.39 -2.95 13.97
CA GLU A 146 4.19 -1.72 13.96
C GLU A 146 3.33 -0.50 13.70
N LEU A 147 2.49 -0.52 12.65
CA LEU A 147 1.61 0.59 12.29
C LEU A 147 0.57 0.91 13.37
N LEU A 148 0.13 -0.06 14.17
CA LEU A 148 -0.75 0.17 15.32
C LEU A 148 -0.17 1.15 16.36
N LYS A 149 1.15 1.34 16.37
CA LYS A 149 1.87 2.24 17.30
C LYS A 149 2.05 3.66 16.75
N GLY A 150 1.66 3.89 15.50
CA GLY A 150 1.87 5.14 14.79
C GLY A 150 3.22 5.24 14.06
N PRO A 151 3.47 6.36 13.36
CA PRO A 151 4.64 6.53 12.52
C PRO A 151 5.95 6.40 13.31
N GLN A 152 6.85 5.56 12.81
CA GLN A 152 8.18 5.36 13.37
C GLN A 152 9.20 6.19 12.58
N TYR A 153 9.95 7.02 13.29
CA TYR A 153 10.95 7.90 12.73
C TYR A 153 12.35 7.40 13.11
N ASN A 154 13.21 7.19 12.12
CA ASN A 154 14.61 6.83 12.31
C ASN A 154 15.52 8.00 11.90
N TYR A 155 16.66 8.14 12.58
CA TYR A 155 17.72 9.12 12.32
C TYR A 155 18.50 8.79 11.04
N ASP A 156 17.77 8.66 9.93
CA ASP A 156 18.34 8.67 8.59
C ASP A 156 17.99 9.99 7.92
N SER A 157 18.96 10.54 7.20
CA SER A 157 18.97 11.90 6.65
C SER A 157 17.85 12.15 5.64
N CYS A 158 16.64 12.41 6.14
CA CYS A 158 15.59 13.03 5.34
C CYS A 158 16.00 14.47 5.08
N PRO A 159 16.09 14.91 3.82
CA PRO A 159 16.60 16.22 3.51
C PRO A 159 15.71 17.37 4.02
N PHE A 160 14.44 17.12 4.37
CA PHE A 160 13.44 18.17 4.64
C PHE A 160 12.42 17.89 5.75
N CYS A 161 12.67 16.92 6.65
CA CYS A 161 11.77 16.67 7.77
C CYS A 161 12.08 17.61 8.95
N ASP A 162 11.62 18.85 8.88
CA ASP A 162 11.84 19.88 9.91
C ASP A 162 10.85 19.78 11.10
N VAL A 163 10.09 18.69 11.17
CA VAL A 163 8.84 18.66 11.95
C VAL A 163 8.96 17.88 13.27
N VAL A 164 9.94 16.99 13.35
CA VAL A 164 10.46 16.44 14.60
C VAL A 164 11.87 16.98 14.68
N ALA A 165 12.33 17.48 15.83
CA ALA A 165 13.56 18.28 16.02
C ALA A 165 14.91 17.65 15.55
N ASP A 166 14.86 16.56 14.77
CA ASP A 166 15.90 15.56 14.60
C ASP A 166 16.09 15.07 13.14
N LYS A 167 15.47 15.70 12.13
CA LYS A 167 15.63 15.35 10.69
C LYS A 167 15.40 13.86 10.37
N SER A 168 14.54 13.21 11.12
CA SER A 168 14.30 11.78 11.00
C SER A 168 13.39 11.44 9.80
N CYS A 169 13.62 10.32 9.12
CA CYS A 169 12.70 9.77 8.12
C CYS A 169 11.76 8.76 8.75
N MET A 170 10.51 8.72 8.26
CA MET A 170 9.62 7.60 8.52
C MET A 170 10.13 6.37 7.77
N GLU A 171 10.34 5.27 8.48
CA GLU A 171 10.84 4.00 7.90
C GLU A 171 9.79 3.33 7.00
N ARG A 172 8.52 3.60 7.28
CA ARG A 172 7.39 3.06 6.54
C ARG A 172 6.15 3.91 6.74
N THR A 173 5.35 4.06 5.70
CA THR A 173 4.06 4.73 5.82
C THR A 173 3.01 4.07 4.94
N SER A 174 1.76 4.16 5.40
CA SER A 174 0.58 3.82 4.61
C SER A 174 -0.24 5.07 4.37
N LEU A 175 -1.56 4.97 4.23
CA LEU A 175 -2.41 6.10 3.87
C LEU A 175 -3.39 6.46 4.98
N GLU A 176 -3.81 7.70 4.97
CA GLU A 176 -4.92 8.23 5.76
C GLU A 176 -5.72 9.21 4.92
N PHE A 177 -6.97 9.40 5.28
CA PHE A 177 -7.78 10.50 4.78
C PHE A 177 -8.49 11.19 5.94
N ALA A 178 -8.85 12.45 5.75
CA ALA A 178 -9.55 13.24 6.75
C ALA A 178 -10.53 14.23 6.11
N TRP A 179 -11.54 14.64 6.88
CA TRP A 179 -12.48 15.70 6.48
C TRP A 179 -12.39 16.90 7.42
N SER A 180 -12.56 18.09 6.86
CA SER A 180 -12.59 19.37 7.56
C SER A 180 -13.48 20.36 6.82
N ILE A 181 -13.67 21.56 7.37
CA ILE A 181 -14.36 22.67 6.70
C ILE A 181 -13.34 23.71 6.24
N HIS A 182 -13.46 24.18 5.01
CA HIS A 182 -12.69 25.32 4.51
C HIS A 182 -13.54 26.15 3.53
N ASP A 183 -13.67 27.45 3.80
CA ASP A 183 -14.47 28.40 3.00
C ASP A 183 -15.90 27.91 2.73
N ASN A 184 -16.59 27.45 3.78
CA ASN A 184 -17.96 26.91 3.71
C ASN A 184 -18.13 25.72 2.75
N LYS A 185 -17.04 24.98 2.50
CA LYS A 185 -17.07 23.71 1.79
C LYS A 185 -16.47 22.61 2.66
N VAL A 186 -16.90 21.38 2.40
CA VAL A 186 -16.19 20.21 2.91
C VAL A 186 -14.84 20.13 2.21
N ASN A 187 -13.80 19.84 2.97
CA ASN A 187 -12.43 19.74 2.52
C ASN A 187 -11.88 18.37 2.90
N VAL A 188 -11.34 17.68 1.91
CA VAL A 188 -10.86 16.30 2.03
C VAL A 188 -9.35 16.31 1.95
N HIS A 189 -8.72 15.68 2.93
CA HIS A 189 -7.30 15.39 2.96
C HIS A 189 -7.09 13.91 2.64
N MET A 190 -6.05 13.60 1.88
CA MET A 190 -5.56 12.23 1.75
C MET A 190 -4.04 12.23 1.59
N GLY A 191 -3.38 11.41 2.40
CA GLY A 191 -1.93 11.39 2.42
C GLY A 191 -1.31 10.26 3.21
N PRO A 192 0.01 10.28 3.38
CA PRO A 192 0.78 9.32 4.13
C PRO A 192 0.51 9.55 5.61
N ILE A 193 0.37 8.46 6.35
CA ILE A 193 0.27 8.55 7.80
C ILE A 193 1.54 9.25 8.34
N GLY A 194 1.34 10.35 9.05
CA GLY A 194 2.40 11.11 9.71
C GLY A 194 3.17 12.09 8.81
N GLU A 195 2.85 12.24 7.53
CA GLU A 195 3.53 13.24 6.69
C GLU A 195 2.97 14.65 6.97
N PRO A 196 3.83 15.63 7.32
CA PRO A 196 3.38 16.98 7.65
C PRO A 196 2.88 17.80 6.47
N LYS A 197 3.21 17.39 5.24
CA LYS A 197 2.74 18.09 4.04
C LYS A 197 1.26 17.78 3.81
N GLU A 198 0.46 18.84 3.86
CA GLU A 198 -0.96 18.75 3.58
C GLU A 198 -1.22 18.48 2.09
N TRP A 199 -2.04 17.47 1.86
CA TRP A 199 -2.64 17.16 0.58
C TRP A 199 -4.16 17.22 0.75
N ASP A 200 -4.69 18.44 0.87
CA ASP A 200 -6.11 18.71 1.04
C ASP A 200 -6.75 19.57 -0.07
N LYS A 201 -7.99 19.22 -0.46
CA LYS A 201 -8.76 19.89 -1.51
C LYS A 201 -10.21 20.03 -1.09
N ARG A 202 -10.81 21.14 -1.56
CA ARG A 202 -12.24 21.40 -1.39
C ARG A 202 -13.01 20.39 -2.23
N HIS A 203 -14.00 19.76 -1.61
CA HIS A 203 -14.97 18.94 -2.30
C HIS A 203 -15.70 19.79 -3.34
N GLY A 204 -15.90 19.23 -4.53
CA GLY A 204 -16.55 19.94 -5.62
C GLY A 204 -18.01 20.31 -5.31
N LYS A 205 -18.70 19.46 -4.53
CA LYS A 205 -20.15 19.50 -4.33
C LYS A 205 -20.56 19.64 -2.87
N ASP A 206 -19.81 19.05 -1.94
CA ASP A 206 -20.26 18.93 -0.57
C ASP A 206 -20.00 20.19 0.27
N VAL A 207 -20.99 20.54 1.08
CA VAL A 207 -21.01 21.71 1.95
C VAL A 207 -21.33 21.30 3.40
N PRO A 208 -20.98 22.12 4.41
CA PRO A 208 -21.18 21.77 5.81
C PRO A 208 -22.63 21.46 6.22
N SER A 209 -23.62 21.98 5.50
CA SER A 209 -25.05 21.68 5.75
C SER A 209 -25.51 20.32 5.20
N ASN A 210 -24.66 19.59 4.47
CA ASN A 210 -24.96 18.20 4.09
C ASN A 210 -24.90 17.31 5.33
N LYS A 211 -25.54 16.13 5.28
CA LYS A 211 -25.43 15.11 6.34
C LYS A 211 -24.27 14.13 6.14
N GLU A 212 -23.82 14.03 4.90
CA GLU A 212 -22.74 13.13 4.49
C GLU A 212 -21.89 13.78 3.41
N SER A 213 -20.65 13.28 3.29
CA SER A 213 -19.74 13.63 2.21
C SER A 213 -19.00 12.39 1.73
N GLU A 214 -18.99 12.17 0.42
CA GLU A 214 -18.55 10.93 -0.21
C GLU A 214 -17.40 11.19 -1.21
N ILE A 215 -16.32 10.43 -1.06
CA ILE A 215 -15.21 10.43 -2.02
C ILE A 215 -14.96 9.03 -2.58
N LYS A 216 -14.57 8.96 -3.86
CA LYS A 216 -14.05 7.73 -4.47
C LYS A 216 -12.55 7.74 -4.41
N VAL A 217 -11.96 6.69 -3.84
CA VAL A 217 -10.53 6.52 -3.67
C VAL A 217 -10.05 5.41 -4.59
N LYS A 218 -9.03 5.70 -5.40
CA LYS A 218 -8.33 4.74 -6.26
C LYS A 218 -6.88 4.65 -5.82
N ILE A 219 -6.40 3.45 -5.51
CA ILE A 219 -5.03 3.17 -5.09
C ILE A 219 -4.36 2.36 -6.19
N GLU A 220 -3.26 2.88 -6.73
CA GLU A 220 -2.56 2.32 -7.90
C GLU A 220 -1.06 2.41 -7.67
N GLU A 221 -0.27 1.42 -8.10
CA GLU A 221 1.18 1.42 -7.86
C GLU A 221 1.86 2.71 -8.34
N GLU A 222 1.53 3.16 -9.55
CA GLU A 222 2.23 4.30 -10.11
C GLU A 222 1.86 5.61 -9.39
N ASN A 223 0.57 5.86 -9.16
CA ASN A 223 0.06 7.13 -8.62
C ASN A 223 -0.03 7.14 -7.09
N TRP A 224 0.19 5.99 -6.48
CA TRP A 224 -0.08 5.61 -5.10
C TRP A 224 -1.54 5.77 -4.70
N PHE A 225 -2.13 6.95 -4.85
CA PHE A 225 -3.56 7.18 -4.70
C PHE A 225 -4.07 8.32 -5.60
N LYS A 226 -5.37 8.28 -5.85
CA LYS A 226 -6.17 9.32 -6.49
C LYS A 226 -7.51 9.40 -5.77
N ILE A 227 -8.04 10.61 -5.64
CA ILE A 227 -9.44 10.85 -5.30
C ILE A 227 -10.15 11.25 -6.59
N ASP A 228 -11.21 10.53 -6.94
CA ASP A 228 -12.03 10.81 -8.14
C ASP A 228 -13.21 11.68 -7.74
N ASP A 229 -12.96 12.98 -7.57
CA ASP A 229 -13.98 14.03 -7.60
C ASP A 229 -13.71 14.86 -8.88
N PRO A 230 -14.74 15.19 -9.69
CA PRO A 230 -14.59 15.96 -10.94
C PRO A 230 -13.80 17.27 -10.81
N LEU A 231 -13.57 17.78 -9.59
CA LEU A 231 -12.77 18.98 -9.31
C LEU A 231 -11.50 18.74 -8.48
N ILE A 232 -11.23 17.49 -8.07
CA ILE A 232 -10.08 17.12 -7.24
C ILE A 232 -9.23 16.09 -7.99
N PHE A 233 -8.05 16.51 -8.46
CA PHE A 233 -7.04 15.57 -8.95
C PHE A 233 -5.88 15.52 -7.95
N TYR A 234 -5.79 14.42 -7.22
CA TYR A 234 -4.59 14.03 -6.48
C TYR A 234 -3.77 13.03 -7.28
N ASP A 235 -2.48 13.30 -7.40
CA ASP A 235 -1.52 12.36 -7.97
C ASP A 235 -0.29 12.32 -7.07
N GLY A 236 -0.18 11.24 -6.28
CA GLY A 236 0.95 10.99 -5.39
C GLY A 236 2.32 10.91 -6.08
N LYS A 237 2.38 10.87 -7.44
CA LYS A 237 3.64 11.00 -8.21
C LYS A 237 4.24 12.39 -8.13
N LYS A 238 3.39 13.42 -8.21
CA LYS A 238 3.79 14.83 -8.32
C LYS A 238 4.21 15.42 -6.99
N GLU A 239 3.92 14.72 -5.91
CA GLU A 239 4.20 15.18 -4.57
C GLU A 239 5.61 14.79 -4.12
N ASN A 240 6.39 15.79 -3.73
CA ASN A 240 7.65 15.62 -3.02
C ASN A 240 7.34 15.37 -1.53
N PRO A 241 7.61 14.17 -1.00
CA PRO A 241 7.46 13.89 0.43
C PRO A 241 8.48 14.70 1.23
N LYS A 242 8.14 15.07 2.47
CA LYS A 242 9.10 15.75 3.36
C LYS A 242 9.77 14.79 4.32
N CYS A 243 9.00 13.83 4.83
CA CYS A 243 9.41 13.03 5.98
C CYS A 243 9.55 11.54 5.68
N TYR A 244 9.54 11.11 4.43
CA TYR A 244 9.74 9.70 4.08
C TYR A 244 10.26 9.55 2.65
N LYS A 245 10.89 8.41 2.34
CA LYS A 245 11.36 8.11 0.98
C LYS A 245 10.26 7.40 0.19
N LYS A 246 10.26 7.52 -1.14
CA LYS A 246 9.18 6.95 -1.97
C LYS A 246 9.12 5.42 -1.89
N GLU A 247 10.25 4.78 -1.64
CA GLU A 247 10.42 3.34 -1.42
C GLU A 247 9.83 2.86 -0.08
N ASP A 248 9.66 3.75 0.90
CA ASP A 248 9.08 3.44 2.22
C ASP A 248 7.54 3.39 2.19
N ARG A 249 6.94 3.65 1.01
CA ARG A 249 5.49 3.58 0.78
C ARG A 249 5.05 2.13 0.71
N ILE A 250 4.01 1.78 1.46
CA ILE A 250 3.28 0.52 1.25
C ILE A 250 2.56 0.57 -0.10
N LYS A 251 2.91 -0.36 -0.99
CA LYS A 251 2.35 -0.46 -2.34
C LYS A 251 1.07 -1.30 -2.36
N PRO A 252 0.07 -0.93 -3.17
CA PRO A 252 -1.14 -1.73 -3.32
C PRO A 252 -0.81 -3.06 -3.99
N LYS A 253 -1.15 -4.19 -3.34
CA LYS A 253 -0.95 -5.52 -3.94
C LYS A 253 -1.88 -6.58 -3.36
N ALA A 254 -2.54 -7.37 -4.19
CA ALA A 254 -3.20 -8.60 -3.76
C ALA A 254 -2.33 -9.79 -4.15
N TRP A 255 -2.38 -10.86 -3.36
CA TRP A 255 -1.50 -12.02 -3.54
C TRP A 255 -2.25 -13.17 -4.20
N ASP A 256 -1.62 -13.77 -5.20
CA ASP A 256 -2.14 -14.95 -5.90
C ASP A 256 -2.28 -16.13 -4.94
N ILE A 257 -3.45 -16.78 -4.93
CA ILE A 257 -3.76 -17.92 -4.06
C ILE A 257 -3.47 -19.21 -4.82
N ILE A 258 -2.53 -20.01 -4.32
CA ILE A 258 -2.19 -21.28 -4.95
C ILE A 258 -3.36 -22.27 -4.80
N GLY A 259 -3.79 -22.86 -5.92
CA GLY A 259 -4.82 -23.89 -5.94
C GLY A 259 -6.23 -23.35 -5.66
N GLY A 260 -6.51 -22.11 -6.08
CA GLY A 260 -7.78 -21.41 -5.86
C GLY A 260 -9.02 -22.29 -6.07
N LYS A 261 -9.91 -22.29 -5.07
CA LYS A 261 -11.18 -23.02 -5.04
C LYS A 261 -12.40 -22.09 -5.08
N TYR A 262 -12.17 -20.80 -5.31
CA TYR A 262 -13.19 -19.76 -5.26
C TYR A 262 -13.87 -19.59 -6.62
N GLU A 263 -15.02 -18.90 -6.63
CA GLU A 263 -15.78 -18.57 -7.83
C GLU A 263 -14.89 -18.02 -8.97
N GLU A 264 -15.28 -18.25 -10.22
CA GLU A 264 -14.45 -17.97 -11.40
C GLU A 264 -13.85 -16.55 -11.37
N GLY A 265 -12.52 -16.49 -11.19
CA GLY A 265 -11.72 -15.27 -11.28
C GLY A 265 -11.25 -14.68 -9.94
N PHE A 266 -11.83 -15.06 -8.80
CA PHE A 266 -11.50 -14.53 -7.47
C PHE A 266 -10.31 -15.26 -6.81
N ASN A 267 -9.16 -15.25 -7.49
CA ASN A 267 -7.98 -16.02 -7.10
C ASN A 267 -6.91 -15.22 -6.35
N TYR A 268 -7.22 -14.00 -5.91
CA TYR A 268 -6.27 -13.12 -5.23
C TYR A 268 -6.77 -12.73 -3.85
N LEU A 269 -5.91 -12.81 -2.84
CA LEU A 269 -6.18 -12.33 -1.49
C LEU A 269 -5.77 -10.85 -1.38
N PHE A 270 -6.75 -10.01 -1.08
CA PHE A 270 -6.59 -8.62 -0.69
C PHE A 270 -6.90 -8.47 0.80
N VAL A 271 -5.99 -7.87 1.55
CA VAL A 271 -6.20 -7.64 2.98
C VAL A 271 -6.24 -6.14 3.23
N PHE A 272 -7.28 -5.66 3.90
CA PHE A 272 -7.43 -4.24 4.22
C PHE A 272 -7.45 -4.05 5.74
N TYR A 273 -6.74 -3.02 6.20
CA TYR A 273 -6.51 -2.74 7.61
C TYR A 273 -7.06 -1.35 7.92
N LEU A 274 -8.04 -1.26 8.81
CA LEU A 274 -8.39 0.02 9.44
C LEU A 274 -7.51 0.17 10.67
N LEU A 275 -6.75 1.26 10.73
CA LEU A 275 -5.83 1.51 11.83
C LEU A 275 -6.55 2.32 12.93
N PRO A 276 -6.14 2.17 14.21
CA PRO A 276 -6.70 2.97 15.28
C PRO A 276 -6.27 4.43 15.13
N GLN A 277 -6.97 5.36 15.79
CA GLN A 277 -6.59 6.79 15.77
C GLN A 277 -5.16 7.02 16.28
N LYS A 278 -4.70 6.18 17.21
CA LYS A 278 -3.32 6.25 17.70
C LYS A 278 -2.25 5.91 16.68
N ALA A 279 -2.64 5.35 15.54
CA ALA A 279 -1.74 5.08 14.44
C ALA A 279 -1.38 6.32 13.62
N THR A 280 -1.93 7.50 13.94
CA THR A 280 -1.54 8.77 13.32
C THR A 280 -1.23 9.83 14.37
N PHE A 281 -0.71 10.97 13.93
CA PHE A 281 -0.37 12.12 14.77
C PHE A 281 -1.29 13.31 14.49
N LYS A 282 -1.46 14.17 15.49
CA LYS A 282 -2.12 15.45 15.32
C LYS A 282 -1.23 16.40 14.53
N HIS A 283 -1.87 17.20 13.68
CA HIS A 283 -1.26 18.34 13.01
C HIS A 283 -1.68 19.64 13.69
N SER A 284 -0.70 20.48 14.01
CA SER A 284 -0.89 21.85 14.50
C SER A 284 -1.01 22.77 13.29
N CYS A 285 -2.12 23.50 13.25
CA CYS A 285 -2.48 24.40 12.16
C CYS A 285 -2.28 25.86 12.57
N SER A 286 -1.65 26.65 11.71
CA SER A 286 -1.59 28.11 11.86
C SER A 286 -1.93 28.80 10.54
N THR A 287 -2.35 30.07 10.61
CA THR A 287 -2.63 30.89 9.43
C THR A 287 -1.39 31.16 8.58
N SER A 288 -0.21 31.24 9.20
CA SER A 288 1.06 31.54 8.52
C SER A 288 1.74 30.32 7.92
N GLU A 289 1.58 29.13 8.52
CA GLU A 289 2.33 27.94 8.14
C GLU A 289 1.43 26.79 7.61
N GLY A 290 0.11 26.89 7.74
CA GLY A 290 -0.80 25.76 7.51
C GLY A 290 -0.62 24.67 8.58
N CYS A 291 -1.14 23.47 8.37
CA CYS A 291 -1.00 22.34 9.30
C CYS A 291 0.30 21.53 9.08
N ARG A 292 1.45 22.24 9.04
CA ARG A 292 2.76 21.64 8.74
C ARG A 292 3.50 21.09 9.95
N LYS A 293 3.03 21.36 11.17
CA LYS A 293 3.71 20.92 12.39
C LYS A 293 3.02 19.69 12.96
N ILE A 294 3.78 18.64 13.24
CA ILE A 294 3.28 17.42 13.88
C ILE A 294 3.40 17.58 15.39
N ILE A 295 2.33 17.22 16.08
CA ILE A 295 2.31 17.01 17.52
C ILE A 295 2.31 15.50 17.71
N LYS A 296 3.26 14.96 18.48
CA LYS A 296 3.37 13.52 18.81
C LYS A 296 2.26 13.04 19.78
N GLU A 297 1.06 13.53 19.56
CA GLU A 297 -0.16 13.12 20.23
C GLU A 297 -1.08 12.53 19.17
N SER A 298 -1.83 11.51 19.55
CA SER A 298 -2.82 10.91 18.68
C SER A 298 -4.14 11.71 18.69
N PRO A 299 -4.85 11.80 17.56
CA PRO A 299 -6.18 12.38 17.54
C PRO A 299 -7.17 11.59 18.40
N ASN A 300 -8.23 12.28 18.86
CA ASN A 300 -9.29 11.69 19.68
C ASN A 300 -10.52 11.27 18.83
N GLY A 301 -10.44 11.36 17.50
CA GLY A 301 -11.54 11.19 16.53
C GLY A 301 -12.06 9.76 16.35
N PRO A 302 -12.96 9.47 15.40
CA PRO A 302 -13.67 10.46 14.60
C PRO A 302 -14.67 11.22 15.48
N ASN A 303 -14.92 12.50 15.18
CA ASN A 303 -15.90 13.31 15.89
C ASN A 303 -17.31 13.19 15.31
N CYS A 304 -17.39 13.02 13.99
CA CYS A 304 -18.62 12.63 13.32
C CYS A 304 -19.06 11.23 13.75
N LYS A 305 -20.35 10.93 13.57
CA LYS A 305 -20.94 9.67 13.98
C LYS A 305 -20.17 8.47 13.44
N GLU A 306 -19.87 8.52 12.14
CA GLU A 306 -19.29 7.40 11.43
C GLU A 306 -18.52 7.83 10.18
N ILE A 307 -17.46 7.07 9.90
CA ILE A 307 -16.80 7.02 8.61
C ILE A 307 -17.00 5.60 8.06
N GLN A 308 -17.46 5.49 6.82
CA GLN A 308 -17.68 4.21 6.13
C GLN A 308 -16.69 4.01 4.99
N ILE A 309 -16.26 2.77 4.78
CA ILE A 309 -15.49 2.36 3.60
C ILE A 309 -16.26 1.27 2.85
N LYS A 310 -16.64 1.57 1.62
CA LYS A 310 -17.46 0.69 0.78
C LYS A 310 -16.63 0.12 -0.38
N PHE A 311 -16.53 -1.20 -0.43
CA PHE A 311 -15.94 -1.96 -1.54
C PHE A 311 -17.05 -2.55 -2.43
N ASN A 312 -16.85 -2.47 -3.74
CA ASN A 312 -17.83 -2.98 -4.71
C ASN A 312 -17.87 -4.52 -4.70
N GLY A 313 -19.05 -5.09 -4.46
CA GLY A 313 -19.29 -6.54 -4.40
C GLY A 313 -19.05 -7.30 -5.71
N SER A 314 -18.99 -6.59 -6.85
CA SER A 314 -18.57 -7.17 -8.14
C SER A 314 -17.07 -7.38 -8.25
N ASN A 315 -16.27 -6.63 -7.47
CA ASN A 315 -14.81 -6.61 -7.55
C ASN A 315 -14.17 -7.29 -6.34
N TYR A 316 -14.88 -7.33 -5.21
CA TYR A 316 -14.40 -7.87 -3.95
C TYR A 316 -15.43 -8.82 -3.32
N LYS A 317 -14.95 -9.88 -2.67
CA LYS A 317 -15.76 -10.79 -1.85
C LYS A 317 -15.18 -10.87 -0.44
N LEU A 318 -15.99 -10.65 0.58
CA LEU A 318 -15.53 -10.75 1.97
C LEU A 318 -15.31 -12.22 2.35
N LEU A 319 -14.19 -12.50 3.00
CA LEU A 319 -13.89 -13.79 3.60
C LEU A 319 -14.18 -13.78 5.09
N MET A 320 -14.76 -14.88 5.57
CA MET A 320 -14.96 -15.17 6.98
C MET A 320 -14.47 -16.55 7.42
N ASN A 321 -14.30 -16.70 8.74
CA ASN A 321 -13.92 -17.98 9.33
C ASN A 321 -14.90 -19.09 8.92
N GLY A 322 -14.33 -20.23 8.55
CA GLY A 322 -15.07 -21.41 8.11
C GLY A 322 -14.65 -21.87 6.72
N GLU A 323 -15.03 -23.10 6.38
CA GLU A 323 -14.81 -23.65 5.05
C GLU A 323 -15.90 -23.14 4.09
N ASN A 324 -15.54 -22.94 2.82
CA ASN A 324 -16.57 -22.83 1.79
C ASN A 324 -17.28 -24.17 1.71
N VAL A 325 -18.57 -24.17 2.03
CA VAL A 325 -19.43 -25.29 1.66
C VAL A 325 -19.41 -25.31 0.15
N GLU A 326 -18.71 -26.29 -0.45
CA GLU A 326 -18.82 -26.53 -1.88
C GLU A 326 -20.32 -26.58 -2.17
N GLN A 327 -20.84 -25.60 -2.91
CA GLN A 327 -22.17 -25.70 -3.49
C GLN A 327 -22.07 -26.85 -4.48
N SER A 328 -22.27 -28.07 -3.96
CA SER A 328 -22.46 -29.25 -4.77
C SER A 328 -23.62 -28.91 -5.65
N THR A 329 -23.30 -28.56 -6.90
CA THR A 329 -24.27 -28.31 -7.94
C THR A 329 -24.84 -29.68 -8.30
N THR A 330 -25.64 -30.23 -7.38
CA THR A 330 -26.44 -31.41 -7.66
C THR A 330 -27.49 -30.92 -8.63
N LEU A 331 -27.20 -31.08 -9.92
CA LEU A 331 -28.16 -31.02 -11.00
C LEU A 331 -29.28 -31.99 -10.63
N ASN A 332 -30.34 -31.48 -10.00
CA ASN A 332 -31.58 -32.19 -9.81
C ASN A 332 -32.23 -32.37 -11.18
N ILE A 333 -31.78 -33.38 -11.92
CA ILE A 333 -32.56 -33.99 -12.99
C ILE A 333 -33.74 -34.64 -12.26
N SER A 334 -34.84 -33.90 -12.18
CA SER A 334 -36.11 -34.38 -11.65
C SER A 334 -36.60 -35.51 -12.56
N THR A 335 -36.20 -36.74 -12.23
CA THR A 335 -36.80 -37.95 -12.79
C THR A 335 -37.81 -38.40 -11.76
N SER A 336 -39.09 -38.06 -12.00
CA SER A 336 -40.20 -38.50 -11.17
C SER A 336 -40.31 -40.02 -11.25
N LEU A 337 -39.77 -40.71 -10.26
CA LEU A 337 -40.07 -42.11 -9.98
C LEU A 337 -40.84 -42.17 -8.67
N SER A 338 -42.12 -42.46 -8.82
CA SER A 338 -43.06 -42.71 -7.74
C SER A 338 -42.63 -43.96 -6.96
N THR A 339 -42.33 -43.79 -5.67
CA THR A 339 -42.22 -44.93 -4.75
C THR A 339 -42.81 -44.60 -3.39
N THR A 340 -43.98 -45.20 -3.20
CA THR A 340 -44.60 -45.76 -1.99
C THR A 340 -43.93 -45.50 -0.64
N ASN A 341 -44.71 -44.87 0.25
CA ASN A 341 -44.45 -44.68 1.67
C ASN A 341 -44.25 -46.01 2.42
N ILE A 342 -43.13 -46.14 3.15
CA ILE A 342 -43.00 -47.05 4.29
C ILE A 342 -42.39 -46.26 5.46
N PRO A 343 -43.01 -46.26 6.66
CA PRO A 343 -42.46 -45.59 7.83
C PRO A 343 -41.46 -46.51 8.53
N ILE A 344 -40.24 -46.02 8.79
CA ILE A 344 -39.26 -46.71 9.63
C ILE A 344 -38.92 -45.86 10.85
N ASN A 345 -39.08 -46.52 11.99
CA ASN A 345 -38.87 -46.09 13.37
C ASN A 345 -37.52 -45.41 13.65
N SER A 346 -37.57 -44.43 14.55
CA SER A 346 -36.42 -43.84 15.21
C SER A 346 -35.67 -44.88 16.05
N THR A 347 -34.34 -44.86 15.99
CA THR A 347 -33.50 -45.47 17.03
C THR A 347 -32.36 -44.52 17.39
N ASN A 348 -32.32 -44.16 18.67
CA ASN A 348 -31.21 -43.49 19.35
C ASN A 348 -29.89 -44.22 19.13
N ILE A 349 -28.79 -43.50 18.85
CA ILE A 349 -27.44 -44.02 19.06
C ILE A 349 -26.61 -43.03 19.86
N GLN A 350 -25.96 -43.62 20.85
CA GLN A 350 -25.16 -43.08 21.94
C GLN A 350 -23.90 -42.32 21.50
N THR A 351 -23.62 -41.29 22.27
CA THR A 351 -22.34 -40.59 22.39
C THR A 351 -21.28 -41.53 22.98
N THR A 352 -20.13 -41.66 22.31
CA THR A 352 -18.95 -42.33 22.89
C THR A 352 -17.79 -41.36 22.98
N ASN A 353 -17.26 -41.21 24.20
CA ASN A 353 -16.05 -40.47 24.53
C ASN A 353 -14.80 -41.16 23.94
N ILE A 354 -13.89 -40.38 23.36
CA ILE A 354 -12.52 -40.81 22.99
C ILE A 354 -11.60 -39.70 23.52
N LEU A 355 -10.99 -39.91 24.69
CA LEU A 355 -9.63 -40.44 24.91
C LEU A 355 -8.53 -39.50 24.38
N THR A 356 -8.07 -38.61 25.26
CA THR A 356 -6.90 -37.76 25.08
C THR A 356 -5.66 -38.53 25.56
N THR A 357 -4.76 -38.86 24.64
CA THR A 357 -3.44 -39.43 24.95
C THR A 357 -2.38 -38.34 24.80
N LYS A 358 -1.48 -38.26 25.79
CA LYS A 358 -0.32 -37.37 25.84
C LYS A 358 0.67 -37.70 24.72
N GLU A 359 1.29 -36.67 24.14
CA GLU A 359 2.44 -36.80 23.24
C GLU A 359 3.73 -36.42 23.98
N GLU A 360 4.75 -37.26 23.79
CA GLU A 360 6.05 -37.24 24.43
C GLU A 360 7.03 -36.24 23.78
N GLU A 361 7.94 -35.72 24.60
CA GLU A 361 9.21 -35.13 24.18
C GLU A 361 10.09 -36.17 23.45
N GLY A 362 10.78 -35.77 22.37
CA GLY A 362 11.66 -36.72 21.67
C GLY A 362 12.49 -36.21 20.50
N GLY A 363 13.42 -35.28 20.75
CA GLY A 363 14.77 -35.23 20.16
C GLY A 363 14.99 -35.25 18.63
N SER A 364 15.50 -34.14 18.09
CA SER A 364 16.31 -34.17 16.85
C SER A 364 17.41 -33.10 16.81
N ALA A 365 18.36 -33.17 17.76
CA ALA A 365 19.55 -32.30 17.79
C ALA A 365 20.83 -32.97 17.24
N LYS A 366 20.73 -34.02 16.41
CA LYS A 366 21.90 -34.76 15.86
C LYS A 366 22.18 -34.55 14.37
N TRP A 367 21.32 -33.88 13.62
CA TRP A 367 21.50 -33.67 12.16
C TRP A 367 22.26 -32.40 11.78
N LEU A 368 22.56 -31.50 12.73
CA LEU A 368 23.24 -30.22 12.44
C LEU A 368 24.78 -30.28 12.44
N LEU A 369 25.40 -31.33 12.98
CA LEU A 369 26.88 -31.37 13.08
C LEU A 369 27.57 -32.06 11.90
N ILE A 370 26.89 -32.93 11.15
CA ILE A 370 27.49 -33.65 10.02
C ILE A 370 27.42 -32.82 8.72
N GLY A 371 26.42 -31.94 8.58
CA GLY A 371 26.32 -31.02 7.43
C GLY A 371 27.31 -29.85 7.45
N GLY A 372 27.73 -29.41 8.64
CA GLY A 372 28.60 -28.23 8.79
C GLY A 372 30.05 -28.46 8.36
N ILE A 373 30.60 -29.66 8.60
CA ILE A 373 32.00 -29.98 8.27
C ILE A 373 32.16 -30.24 6.76
N GLY A 374 31.20 -30.92 6.13
CA GLY A 374 31.20 -31.13 4.68
C GLY A 374 31.08 -29.81 3.90
N GLY A 375 30.20 -28.90 4.36
CA GLY A 375 30.02 -27.59 3.73
C GLY A 375 31.26 -26.69 3.84
N SER A 376 31.93 -26.69 5.00
CA SER A 376 33.12 -25.85 5.21
C SER A 376 34.34 -26.34 4.41
N ILE A 377 34.54 -27.66 4.27
CA ILE A 377 35.60 -28.21 3.39
C ILE A 377 35.35 -27.83 1.93
N LEU A 378 34.10 -27.88 1.47
CA LEU A 378 33.75 -27.50 0.10
C LEU A 378 34.02 -26.01 -0.17
N ILE A 379 33.67 -25.13 0.78
CA ILE A 379 33.95 -23.68 0.68
C ILE A 379 35.45 -23.40 0.63
N ILE A 380 36.26 -24.08 1.47
CA ILE A 380 37.72 -23.92 1.47
C ILE A 380 38.33 -24.39 0.15
N LEU A 381 37.85 -25.49 -0.43
CA LEU A 381 38.31 -25.97 -1.74
C LEU A 381 37.97 -24.99 -2.87
N ILE A 382 36.79 -24.37 -2.83
CA ILE A 382 36.38 -23.35 -3.82
C ILE A 382 37.27 -22.10 -3.70
N ILE A 383 37.45 -21.57 -2.49
CA ILE A 383 38.28 -20.38 -2.26
C ILE A 383 39.74 -20.68 -2.65
N GLY A 384 40.26 -21.85 -2.27
CA GLY A 384 41.60 -22.30 -2.65
C GLY A 384 41.78 -22.42 -4.16
N GLY A 385 40.79 -22.96 -4.86
CA GLY A 385 40.78 -23.05 -6.33
C GLY A 385 40.79 -21.68 -7.01
N VAL A 386 40.00 -20.73 -6.52
CA VAL A 386 39.94 -19.36 -7.05
C VAL A 386 41.27 -18.62 -6.84
N ILE A 387 41.87 -18.73 -5.65
CA ILE A 387 43.18 -18.10 -5.36
C ILE A 387 44.27 -18.68 -6.28
N LEU A 388 44.31 -20.01 -6.43
CA LEU A 388 45.31 -20.69 -7.26
C LEU A 388 45.15 -20.32 -8.75
N PHE A 389 43.92 -20.13 -9.20
CA PHE A 389 43.61 -19.66 -10.55
C PHE A 389 44.06 -18.21 -10.80
N ILE A 390 43.81 -17.29 -9.85
CA ILE A 390 44.28 -15.90 -9.93
C ILE A 390 45.82 -15.85 -9.98
N LEU A 391 46.50 -16.67 -9.17
CA LEU A 391 47.96 -16.75 -9.16
C LEU A 391 48.51 -17.26 -10.51
N MET A 392 47.87 -18.25 -11.13
CA MET A 392 48.27 -18.74 -12.47
C MET A 392 48.12 -17.66 -13.55
N ILE A 393 47.04 -16.88 -13.55
CA ILE A 393 46.85 -15.77 -14.50
C ILE A 393 47.90 -14.67 -14.28
N SER A 394 48.19 -14.33 -13.02
CA SER A 394 49.18 -13.29 -12.70
C SER A 394 50.60 -13.65 -13.17
N LYS A 395 50.91 -14.96 -13.26
CA LYS A 395 52.23 -15.45 -13.69
C LYS A 395 52.39 -15.38 -15.22
N ASN A 396 51.31 -15.53 -15.98
CA ASN A 396 51.35 -15.46 -17.45
C ASN A 396 51.36 -14.04 -18.02
N ASN A 397 51.00 -13.02 -17.22
CA ASN A 397 50.95 -11.63 -17.67
C ASN A 397 52.22 -10.81 -17.36
N LYS A 398 53.30 -11.43 -16.86
CA LYS A 398 54.56 -10.74 -16.52
C LYS A 398 55.67 -10.83 -17.56
N GLU A 399 55.44 -11.46 -18.72
CA GLU A 399 56.48 -11.64 -19.76
C GLU A 399 56.40 -10.68 -20.97
N GLY A 400 55.55 -9.66 -20.95
CA GLY A 400 55.50 -8.69 -22.05
C GLY A 400 55.22 -7.29 -21.57
N ASN A 401 56.28 -6.49 -21.42
CA ASN A 401 56.38 -5.07 -21.79
C ASN A 401 57.50 -4.37 -21.00
N ASN A 402 58.73 -4.54 -21.49
CA ASN A 402 59.76 -3.51 -21.38
C ASN A 402 59.84 -2.86 -22.75
N GLU A 403 59.35 -1.62 -22.90
CA GLU A 403 59.92 -0.69 -23.87
C GLU A 403 59.68 0.75 -23.42
N GLU A 404 60.80 1.46 -23.31
CA GLU A 404 60.92 2.87 -23.00
C GLU A 404 60.32 3.73 -24.12
N THR A 405 59.77 4.90 -23.79
CA THR A 405 60.01 6.09 -24.62
C THR A 405 59.90 7.36 -23.81
N LYS A 406 61.01 8.12 -23.85
CA LYS A 406 61.17 9.50 -23.38
C LYS A 406 60.43 10.48 -24.30
N GLY A 407 59.98 11.59 -23.72
CA GLY A 407 59.59 12.80 -24.46
C GLY A 407 59.11 13.95 -23.56
N GLU A 408 60.04 14.84 -23.20
CA GLU A 408 59.83 16.26 -22.83
C GLU A 408 58.96 16.99 -23.86
N SER A 409 58.37 18.17 -23.69
CA SER A 409 58.00 19.10 -22.61
C SER A 409 57.12 20.15 -23.31
N ASN A 410 56.15 20.78 -22.63
CA ASN A 410 56.05 22.24 -22.52
C ASN A 410 54.77 22.73 -21.84
N VAL A 411 55.00 23.71 -20.99
CA VAL A 411 54.07 24.55 -20.23
C VAL A 411 53.40 25.55 -21.16
N VAL A 412 52.05 25.65 -21.18
CA VAL A 412 51.33 26.92 -21.33
C VAL A 412 50.00 26.88 -20.55
N ARG A 413 49.82 27.99 -19.84
CA ARG A 413 48.77 28.49 -18.94
C ARG A 413 47.54 28.97 -19.74
N GLY A 414 46.32 28.74 -19.26
CA GLY A 414 45.21 29.65 -19.58
C GLY A 414 43.78 29.08 -19.65
N MET A 415 42.94 29.67 -18.80
CA MET A 415 41.51 30.00 -19.00
C MET A 415 40.44 28.91 -18.84
N SER A 416 39.81 29.00 -17.66
CA SER A 416 38.39 28.76 -17.40
C SER A 416 37.49 29.30 -18.51
N THR A 417 36.65 28.44 -19.07
CA THR A 417 35.42 28.84 -19.76
C THR A 417 34.28 27.87 -19.44
N THR A 418 33.12 28.50 -19.32
CA THR A 418 31.80 28.05 -18.90
C THR A 418 31.26 26.89 -19.74
N ASN A 419 30.87 25.78 -19.09
CA ASN A 419 30.08 24.75 -19.74
C ASN A 419 28.60 25.16 -19.77
N VAL A 420 28.14 25.51 -20.98
CA VAL A 420 26.74 25.61 -21.36
C VAL A 420 26.18 24.19 -21.45
N GLY A 421 25.18 23.89 -20.63
CA GLY A 421 24.48 22.60 -20.63
C GLY A 421 23.74 22.35 -21.94
N MET A 422 24.22 21.35 -22.68
CA MET A 422 23.63 20.79 -23.88
C MET A 422 22.30 20.10 -23.53
N THR A 423 21.19 20.64 -24.02
CA THR A 423 19.86 20.00 -23.90
C THR A 423 19.74 18.92 -24.96
N THR A 424 19.75 17.64 -24.56
CA THR A 424 19.51 16.50 -25.45
C THR A 424 18.00 16.28 -25.55
N THR A 425 17.39 16.77 -26.63
CA THR A 425 15.98 16.49 -26.94
C THR A 425 15.88 15.12 -27.61
N THR A 426 15.52 14.08 -26.85
CA THR A 426 15.24 12.76 -27.40
C THR A 426 13.85 12.76 -28.04
N THR A 427 13.79 12.81 -29.37
CA THR A 427 12.53 12.63 -30.13
C THR A 427 12.26 11.14 -30.31
N LYS A 428 11.21 10.62 -29.66
CA LYS A 428 10.77 9.23 -29.81
C LYS A 428 9.57 9.19 -30.76
N ASN A 429 9.81 8.81 -32.01
CA ASN A 429 8.74 8.55 -32.97
C ASN A 429 8.12 7.19 -32.66
N THR A 430 6.81 7.15 -32.41
CA THR A 430 6.04 5.91 -32.32
C THR A 430 5.00 5.92 -33.44
N THR A 431 5.16 5.00 -34.39
CA THR A 431 4.28 4.87 -35.55
C THR A 431 3.19 3.84 -35.25
N LYS A 432 1.92 4.25 -35.25
CA LYS A 432 0.77 3.33 -35.31
C LYS A 432 -0.37 3.99 -36.09
N GLY A 433 -0.70 3.43 -37.26
CA GLY A 433 -1.84 3.84 -38.10
C GLY A 433 -1.57 5.07 -38.97
N GLY A 434 -1.24 4.87 -40.23
CA GLY A 434 -0.85 5.91 -41.17
C GLY A 434 -1.89 7.03 -41.34
N LYS A 435 -1.56 8.23 -40.81
CA LYS A 435 -1.87 9.54 -41.40
C LYS A 435 -1.03 10.62 -40.68
N THR A 436 -0.03 11.16 -41.36
CA THR A 436 0.85 12.22 -40.83
C THR A 436 0.19 13.59 -41.04
N THR A 437 -0.05 14.33 -39.96
CA THR A 437 -0.44 15.75 -40.03
C THR A 437 0.57 16.58 -39.24
N THR A 438 1.33 17.41 -39.95
CA THR A 438 2.36 18.29 -39.37
C THR A 438 1.72 19.62 -39.01
N THR A 439 1.76 20.01 -37.73
CA THR A 439 1.38 21.37 -37.30
C THR A 439 2.54 21.99 -36.54
N THR A 440 3.25 22.89 -37.21
CA THR A 440 4.35 23.68 -36.65
C THR A 440 3.76 24.93 -36.00
N LYS A 441 3.72 25.00 -34.66
CA LYS A 441 3.49 26.26 -33.94
C LYS A 441 4.83 26.96 -33.73
N LYS A 442 5.03 28.04 -34.48
CA LYS A 442 6.11 29.01 -34.35
C LYS A 442 5.68 30.03 -33.29
N ASN A 443 6.38 30.10 -32.15
CA ASN A 443 6.25 31.22 -31.24
C ASN A 443 7.14 32.35 -31.77
N GLU A 444 6.51 33.42 -32.24
CA GLU A 444 7.17 34.67 -32.58
C GLU A 444 7.39 35.51 -31.34
N GLU A 445 8.65 35.90 -31.18
CA GLU A 445 9.19 36.88 -30.27
C GLU A 445 8.86 38.28 -30.84
N SER A 446 8.17 39.11 -30.06
CA SER A 446 7.94 40.52 -30.39
C SER A 446 8.43 41.38 -29.23
N LYS A 447 9.54 42.07 -29.48
CA LYS A 447 9.93 43.31 -28.79
C LYS A 447 9.14 44.46 -29.42
N GLY A 448 8.68 45.39 -28.59
CA GLY A 448 8.08 46.66 -28.99
C GLY A 448 7.91 47.56 -27.78
N GLU A 449 8.63 48.66 -27.80
CA GLU A 449 8.83 49.66 -26.75
C GLU A 449 7.77 50.78 -26.78
N GLU A 450 7.81 51.61 -25.73
CA GLU A 450 7.26 52.96 -25.58
C GLU A 450 5.76 53.22 -25.31
N GLY A 451 5.53 54.09 -24.31
CA GLY A 451 4.33 54.93 -24.24
C GLY A 451 3.78 55.15 -22.83
N GLY A 452 4.37 56.06 -22.05
CA GLY A 452 3.82 56.47 -20.75
C GLY A 452 2.56 57.35 -20.86
N LYS A 453 1.68 57.27 -19.86
CA LYS A 453 0.98 58.44 -19.31
C LYS A 453 0.29 58.14 -17.98
N THR A 454 0.60 59.00 -17.02
CA THR A 454 0.03 59.15 -15.68
C THR A 454 -1.40 59.70 -15.76
N THR A 455 -2.33 59.22 -14.93
CA THR A 455 -3.39 60.08 -14.36
C THR A 455 -3.86 59.56 -12.99
N LYS A 456 -4.11 60.53 -12.12
CA LYS A 456 -4.38 60.47 -10.68
C LYS A 456 -5.87 60.24 -10.36
N ASN A 457 -6.07 59.57 -9.22
CA ASN A 457 -6.97 59.85 -8.09
C ASN A 457 -8.51 59.64 -8.14
N ILE A 458 -8.98 59.38 -6.89
CA ILE A 458 -10.30 59.63 -6.26
C ILE A 458 -11.28 58.46 -6.38
N SER A 459 -11.98 57.94 -5.37
CA SER A 459 -12.05 58.09 -3.89
C SER A 459 -13.22 57.20 -3.42
N SER A 460 -13.14 56.68 -2.18
CA SER A 460 -14.24 56.43 -1.20
C SER A 460 -15.48 55.59 -1.63
N ASN A 461 -16.12 54.78 -0.78
CA ASN A 461 -16.46 55.06 0.61
C ASN A 461 -16.98 53.78 1.31
N ALA A 462 -16.96 53.86 2.64
CA ALA A 462 -17.45 52.89 3.60
C ALA A 462 -18.98 52.67 3.55
N SER A 463 -19.43 51.52 4.07
CA SER A 463 -20.74 51.40 4.69
C SER A 463 -20.64 50.51 5.93
N LYS A 464 -20.87 51.12 7.09
CA LYS A 464 -21.31 50.47 8.33
C LYS A 464 -22.84 50.46 8.31
N LYS A 465 -23.42 49.32 8.67
CA LYS A 465 -24.60 49.26 9.55
C LYS A 465 -24.46 48.05 10.45
#